data_AF-A0AA50VST1-F1
#
_entry.id   AF-A0AA50VST1-F1
#
_cell.length_a   1.000
_cell.length_b   1.000
_cell.length_c   1.000
_cell.angle_alpha   90.00
_cell.angle_beta   90.00
_cell.angle_gamma   90.00
#
_symmetry.space_group_name_H-M   'P 1'
#
loop_
_entity.id
_entity.type
_entity.pdbx_description
1 polymer ?
#
loop_
_entity_poly.entity_id
_entity_poly.type
_entity_poly.pdbx_seq_one_letter_code
_entity_poly.pdbx_strand_id
1 'polypeptide(L)' 'EISTEKSVAVETLRDPQHDDQRTQDPKWLVVIGVCTHLGCVPVANAGDFGGYYCPCHGSHYDASGRIRKGPAPLNLEVP' A
#
# COMPACT_ATOMS: atom_id res chain seq x y z
N GLU A 1 -8.00 -2.04 10.67
CA GLU A 1 -7.02 -2.25 9.59
C GLU A 1 -7.09 -3.68 9.06
N ILE A 2 -6.68 -4.72 9.80
CA ILE A 2 -6.61 -6.11 9.28
C ILE A 2 -7.89 -6.60 8.56
N SER A 3 -9.05 -6.52 9.22
CA SER A 3 -10.32 -6.99 8.62
C SER A 3 -10.69 -6.18 7.37
N THR A 4 -10.41 -4.87 7.37
CA THR A 4 -10.63 -3.96 6.24
C THR A 4 -9.74 -4.37 5.07
N GLU A 5 -8.44 -4.55 5.29
CA GLU A 5 -7.47 -4.87 4.23
C GLU A 5 -7.69 -6.26 3.63
N LYS A 6 -8.08 -7.24 4.45
CA LYS A 6 -8.47 -8.59 3.98
C LYS A 6 -9.76 -8.62 3.17
N SER A 7 -10.65 -7.64 3.39
CA SER A 7 -11.94 -7.56 2.68
C SER A 7 -11.87 -6.86 1.32
N VAL A 8 -10.70 -6.32 0.96
CA VAL A 8 -10.48 -5.65 -0.32
C VAL A 8 -10.61 -6.64 -1.47
N ALA A 9 -11.45 -6.32 -2.45
CA ALA A 9 -11.55 -7.01 -3.74
C ALA A 9 -10.27 -6.79 -4.57
N VAL A 10 -9.35 -7.74 -4.53
CA VAL A 10 -7.99 -7.62 -5.10
C VAL A 10 -7.98 -7.45 -6.61
N GLU A 11 -9.01 -7.94 -7.31
CA GLU A 11 -9.20 -7.78 -8.76
C GLU A 11 -9.41 -6.32 -9.18
N THR A 12 -9.77 -5.45 -8.24
CA THR A 12 -9.91 -4.00 -8.49
C THR A 12 -8.59 -3.23 -8.33
N LEU A 13 -7.55 -3.89 -7.82
CA LEU A 13 -6.24 -3.29 -7.60
C LEU A 13 -5.42 -3.26 -8.89
N ARG A 14 -4.56 -2.24 -9.01
CA ARG A 14 -3.59 -2.16 -10.10
C ARG A 14 -2.54 -3.27 -10.04
N ASP A 15 -2.11 -3.61 -8.83
CA ASP A 15 -1.15 -4.67 -8.53
C ASP A 15 -1.83 -5.64 -7.55
N PRO A 16 -2.61 -6.62 -8.07
CA PRO A 16 -3.42 -7.51 -7.24
C PRO A 16 -2.58 -8.36 -6.29
N GLN A 17 -2.78 -8.16 -4.99
CA GLN A 17 -2.15 -8.95 -3.94
C GLN A 17 -3.05 -9.01 -2.71
N HIS A 18 -3.27 -10.21 -2.18
CA HIS A 18 -3.99 -10.38 -0.92
C HIS A 18 -3.11 -9.97 0.26
N ASP A 19 -3.75 -9.52 1.34
CA ASP A 19 -3.08 -9.03 2.55
C ASP A 19 -2.28 -10.13 3.28
N ASP A 20 -2.77 -11.37 3.23
CA ASP A 20 -2.10 -12.56 3.79
C ASP A 20 -0.84 -12.96 3.02
N GLN A 21 -0.66 -12.47 1.79
CA GLN A 21 0.56 -12.66 1.00
C GLN A 21 1.62 -11.60 1.31
N ARG A 22 1.26 -10.54 2.06
CA ARG A 22 2.13 -9.40 2.38
C ARG A 22 2.60 -9.37 3.82
N THR A 23 2.08 -10.25 4.65
CA THR A 23 2.37 -10.32 6.10
C THR A 23 2.69 -11.76 6.49
N GLN A 24 3.63 -11.94 7.42
CA GLN A 24 3.87 -13.26 8.05
C GLN A 24 2.97 -13.48 9.27
N ASP A 25 2.73 -12.40 10.02
CA ASP A 25 1.77 -12.32 11.11
C ASP A 25 0.78 -11.20 10.76
N PRO A 26 -0.54 -11.45 10.68
CA PRO A 26 -1.53 -10.42 10.33
C PRO A 26 -1.51 -9.18 11.22
N LYS A 27 -0.95 -9.26 12.44
CA LYS A 27 -0.80 -8.11 13.33
C LYS A 27 0.27 -7.13 12.86
N TRP A 28 1.22 -7.58 12.04
CA TRP A 28 2.40 -6.83 11.66
C TRP A 28 2.59 -6.80 10.14
N LEU A 29 2.50 -5.60 9.59
CA LEU A 29 2.98 -5.30 8.24
C LEU A 29 4.30 -4.53 8.32
N VAL A 30 5.31 -5.03 7.62
CA VAL A 30 6.60 -4.35 7.46
C VAL A 30 6.81 -4.13 5.96
N VAL A 31 7.00 -2.88 5.56
CA VAL A 31 7.25 -2.50 4.16
C VAL A 31 8.44 -1.57 4.05
N ILE A 32 9.10 -1.60 2.90
CA ILE A 32 10.11 -0.62 2.52
C ILE A 32 9.39 0.69 2.17
N GLY A 33 9.69 1.77 2.90
CA GLY A 33 9.10 3.10 2.74
C GLY A 33 9.56 3.87 1.49
N VAL A 34 9.73 3.17 0.36
CA VAL A 34 10.20 3.73 -0.91
C VAL A 34 9.08 3.57 -1.93
N CYS A 35 8.52 4.70 -2.37
CA CYS A 35 7.44 4.74 -3.35
C CYS A 35 7.90 4.14 -4.68
N THR A 36 7.15 3.18 -5.22
CA THR A 36 7.50 2.46 -6.46
C THR A 36 7.38 3.29 -7.73
N HIS A 37 6.88 4.52 -7.64
CA HIS A 37 6.91 5.46 -8.75
C HIS A 37 8.35 5.92 -9.05
N LEU A 38 8.95 6.70 -8.15
CA LEU A 38 10.26 7.35 -8.33
C LEU A 38 11.06 7.43 -7.02
N GLY A 39 10.74 6.62 -6.02
CA GLY A 39 11.58 6.43 -4.83
C GLY A 39 11.41 7.44 -3.68
N CYS A 40 10.45 8.37 -3.76
CA CYS A 40 10.11 9.24 -2.62
C CYS A 40 9.64 8.43 -1.39
N VAL A 41 9.75 9.02 -0.20
CA VAL A 41 9.20 8.43 1.03
C VAL A 41 7.72 8.80 1.20
N PRO A 42 6.78 7.83 1.25
CA PRO A 42 5.39 8.10 1.57
C PRO A 42 5.19 8.52 3.03
N VAL A 43 4.26 9.43 3.27
CA VAL A 43 3.82 9.83 4.61
C VAL A 43 2.79 8.81 5.11
N ALA A 44 3.01 8.26 6.30
CA ALA A 44 2.08 7.33 6.95
C ALA A 44 0.82 8.04 7.48
N ASN A 45 -0.27 7.30 7.64
CA ASN A 45 -1.58 7.77 8.12
C ASN A 45 -2.13 8.95 7.29
N ALA A 46 -1.87 8.95 5.99
CA ALA A 46 -2.24 10.03 5.08
C ALA A 46 -2.82 9.50 3.77
N GLY A 47 -3.57 10.36 3.08
CA GLY A 47 -4.25 10.04 1.83
C GLY A 47 -5.59 9.32 2.04
N ASP A 48 -6.28 9.10 0.91
CA ASP A 48 -7.68 8.69 0.86
C ASP A 48 -7.99 7.27 1.40
N PHE A 49 -6.97 6.43 1.65
CA PHE A 49 -7.15 5.00 1.95
C PHE A 49 -6.58 4.59 3.31
N GLY A 50 -6.29 5.54 4.20
CA GLY A 50 -5.89 5.25 5.59
C GLY A 50 -4.52 4.57 5.76
N GLY A 51 -3.72 4.46 4.69
CA GLY A 51 -2.37 3.90 4.72
C GLY A 51 -1.32 4.98 4.52
N TYR A 52 -0.80 5.08 3.29
CA TYR A 52 0.33 5.95 2.98
C TYR A 52 0.05 6.89 1.81
N TYR A 53 0.61 8.09 1.86
CA TYR A 53 0.50 9.07 0.78
C TYR A 53 1.87 9.57 0.35
N CYS A 54 2.21 9.38 -0.93
CA CYS A 54 3.41 9.93 -1.53
C CYS A 54 3.11 11.31 -2.15
N PRO A 55 3.54 12.43 -1.53
CA PRO A 55 3.19 13.79 -1.95
C PRO A 55 3.83 14.20 -3.28
N CYS A 56 4.89 13.51 -3.72
CA CYS A 56 5.62 13.87 -4.94
C CYS A 56 4.73 13.91 -6.18
N HIS A 57 3.86 12.91 -6.37
CA HIS A 57 2.96 12.81 -7.53
C HIS A 57 1.58 12.24 -7.17
N GLY A 58 1.21 12.29 -5.89
CA GLY A 58 -0.11 11.90 -5.41
C GLY A 58 -0.41 10.40 -5.50
N SER A 59 0.57 9.54 -5.17
CA SER A 59 0.30 8.10 -5.05
C SER A 59 -0.25 7.78 -3.66
N HIS A 60 -1.40 7.10 -3.61
CA HIS A 60 -2.05 6.69 -2.38
C HIS A 60 -1.97 5.18 -2.23
N TYR A 61 -1.56 4.72 -1.06
CA TYR A 61 -1.49 3.33 -0.68
C TYR A 61 -2.46 3.05 0.46
N ASP A 62 -3.09 1.88 0.46
CA ASP A 62 -3.90 1.41 1.59
C ASP A 62 -3.03 0.95 2.77
N ALA A 63 -3.64 0.52 3.87
CA ALA A 63 -2.91 0.11 5.07
C ALA A 63 -2.10 -1.18 4.87
N SER A 64 -2.36 -1.94 3.80
CA SER A 64 -1.52 -3.07 3.37
C SER A 64 -0.32 -2.62 2.51
N GLY A 65 -0.18 -1.32 2.24
CA GLY A 65 0.85 -0.75 1.37
C GLY A 65 0.58 -0.99 -0.11
N ARG A 66 -0.66 -1.28 -0.51
CA ARG A 66 -1.03 -1.55 -1.91
C ARG A 66 -1.43 -0.28 -2.62
N ILE A 67 -1.02 -0.11 -3.87
CA ILE A 67 -1.28 1.11 -4.64
C ILE A 67 -2.78 1.20 -5.03
N ARG A 68 -3.42 2.31 -4.67
CA ARG A 68 -4.84 2.57 -4.90
C ARG A 68 -5.11 3.65 -5.93
N LYS A 69 -4.25 4.68 -5.97
CA LYS A 69 -4.42 5.89 -6.80
C LYS A 69 -3.07 6.53 -7.08
N GLY A 70 -2.98 7.28 -8.18
CA GLY A 70 -1.76 7.96 -8.61
C GLY A 70 -0.90 7.13 -9.56
N PRO A 71 0.30 7.60 -9.93
CA PRO A 71 1.11 7.02 -11.01
C PRO A 71 2.00 5.84 -10.61
N ALA A 72 2.16 5.51 -9.31
CA ALA A 72 3.01 4.39 -8.92
C ALA A 72 2.51 3.06 -9.54
N PRO A 73 3.38 2.26 -10.17
CA PRO A 73 2.94 1.06 -10.89
C PRO A 73 2.65 -0.12 -9.94
N LEU A 74 3.33 -0.19 -8.79
CA LEU A 74 3.37 -1.38 -7.92
C LEU A 74 3.06 -1.04 -6.46
N ASN A 75 2.72 -2.07 -5.68
CA ASN A 75 2.60 -1.98 -4.22
C ASN A 75 3.96 -1.68 -3.55
N LEU A 76 3.96 -1.17 -2.31
CA LEU A 76 5.19 -1.05 -1.53
C LEU A 76 5.80 -2.44 -1.30
N GLU A 77 7.12 -2.52 -1.41
CA GLU A 77 7.88 -3.76 -1.24
C GLU A 77 7.84 -4.23 0.22
N VAL A 78 7.68 -5.54 0.42
CA VAL A 78 7.83 -6.20 1.73
C VAL A 78 9.24 -6.82 1.75
N PRO A 79 10.08 -6.53 2.76
CA PRO A 79 11.45 -7.03 2.83
C PRO A 79 11.55 -8.51 3.21
#